data_AF-A0A2G9EIU5-F1
#
_entry.id   AF-A0A2G9EIU5-F1
#
_cell.length_a   1.000
_cell.length_b   1.000
_cell.length_c   1.000
_cell.angle_alpha   90.00
_cell.angle_beta   90.00
_cell.angle_gamma   90.00
#
_symmetry.space_group_name_H-M   'P 1'
#
loop_
_entity.id
_entity.type
_entity.pdbx_description
1 polymer ?
#
loop_
_entity_poly.entity_id
_entity_poly.type
_entity_poly.pdbx_seq_one_letter_code
_entity_poly.pdbx_strand_id
1 'polypeptide(L)'
;MEYRYKNIYLGETIEEIFPKLNNSNTEYNPLTFSLIYKPYEYIQVFIYLIVGKILLIKIFDENFQIDNSLKVGVKLTNDIIDKYSLYYDDFEEVYLSKKYKELVVIVDLADNIIGFSFVKERGEEWDYPKDKIKNYLECKNLQDIYGSLYNNDTLDVNIEKREIYGQLDNYKFTFDIITRDIKSIQNLETGEFIKTYN
;
A
#
# COMPACT_ATOMS: atom_id res chain seq x y z
N MET A 1 -11.24 17.87 -1.01
CA MET A 1 -11.60 16.76 -1.92
C MET A 1 -11.57 15.50 -1.09
N GLU A 2 -12.51 14.58 -1.29
CA GLU A 2 -12.48 13.27 -0.64
C GLU A 2 -11.78 12.27 -1.57
N TYR A 3 -10.71 11.65 -1.09
CA TYR A 3 -9.94 10.66 -1.85
C TYR A 3 -10.50 9.26 -1.59
N ARG A 4 -11.59 8.93 -2.28
CA ARG A 4 -12.30 7.65 -2.11
C ARG A 4 -12.90 7.12 -3.39
N TYR A 5 -13.05 5.80 -3.45
CA TYR A 5 -13.93 5.14 -4.41
C TYR A 5 -15.05 4.42 -3.66
N LYS A 6 -16.31 4.84 -3.87
CA LYS A 6 -17.46 4.37 -3.07
C LYS A 6 -17.16 4.49 -1.56
N ASN A 7 -17.08 3.37 -0.84
CA ASN A 7 -16.83 3.30 0.61
C ASN A 7 -15.39 2.84 0.93
N ILE A 8 -14.43 3.08 0.04
CA ILE A 8 -13.01 2.77 0.23
C ILE A 8 -12.25 4.09 0.22
N TYR A 9 -11.58 4.41 1.31
CA TYR A 9 -10.91 5.70 1.51
C TYR A 9 -9.40 5.54 1.50
N LEU A 10 -8.70 6.50 0.89
CA LEU A 10 -7.26 6.60 1.02
C LEU A 10 -6.90 6.78 2.51
N GLY A 11 -6.03 5.91 3.02
CA GLY A 11 -5.59 5.92 4.40
C GLY A 11 -6.39 5.04 5.37
N GLU A 12 -7.44 4.33 4.92
CA GLU A 12 -8.08 3.30 5.75
C GLU A 12 -7.04 2.28 6.22
N THR A 13 -7.21 1.82 7.44
CA THR A 13 -6.33 0.84 8.07
C THR A 13 -6.62 -0.56 7.54
N ILE A 14 -5.61 -1.42 7.65
CA ILE A 14 -5.77 -2.83 7.33
C ILE A 14 -6.86 -3.47 8.21
N GLU A 15 -6.98 -3.06 9.47
CA GLU A 15 -8.03 -3.54 10.38
C GLU A 15 -9.45 -3.30 9.82
N GLU A 16 -9.70 -2.11 9.29
CA GLU A 16 -11.00 -1.72 8.71
C GLU A 16 -11.32 -2.47 7.41
N ILE A 17 -10.30 -2.73 6.58
CA ILE A 17 -10.49 -3.36 5.27
C ILE A 17 -10.38 -4.90 5.31
N PHE A 18 -9.69 -5.47 6.31
CA PHE A 18 -9.39 -6.90 6.37
C PHE A 18 -10.61 -7.81 6.22
N PRO A 19 -11.77 -7.53 6.84
CA PRO A 19 -12.96 -8.37 6.67
C PRO A 19 -13.47 -8.49 5.22
N LYS A 20 -13.03 -7.61 4.31
CA LYS A 20 -13.39 -7.59 2.89
C LYS A 20 -12.39 -8.35 2.01
N LEU A 21 -11.23 -8.71 2.55
CA LEU A 21 -10.15 -9.38 1.84
C LEU A 21 -10.35 -10.90 1.83
N ASN A 22 -10.01 -11.54 0.72
CA ASN A 22 -9.91 -12.99 0.58
C ASN A 22 -9.01 -13.36 -0.61
N ASN A 23 -8.70 -14.65 -0.76
CA ASN A 23 -7.78 -15.12 -1.80
C ASN A 23 -8.29 -14.91 -3.23
N SER A 24 -9.59 -14.69 -3.45
CA SER A 24 -10.14 -14.45 -4.80
C SER A 24 -9.98 -13.00 -5.27
N ASN A 25 -9.83 -12.06 -4.33
CA ASN A 25 -9.81 -10.63 -4.61
C ASN A 25 -8.55 -9.93 -4.08
N THR A 26 -7.61 -10.65 -3.48
CA THR A 26 -6.43 -10.08 -2.84
C THR A 26 -5.19 -10.89 -3.21
N GLU A 27 -4.14 -10.19 -3.62
CA GLU A 27 -2.85 -10.75 -3.99
C GLU A 27 -1.73 -10.06 -3.22
N TYR A 28 -0.71 -10.80 -2.79
CA TYR A 28 0.48 -10.22 -2.16
C TYR A 28 1.48 -9.79 -3.24
N ASN A 29 1.95 -8.55 -3.14
CA ASN A 29 3.02 -8.00 -3.97
C ASN A 29 4.31 -7.86 -3.13
N PRO A 30 5.31 -8.75 -3.33
CA PRO A 30 6.54 -8.70 -2.56
C PRO A 30 7.40 -7.47 -2.88
N LEU A 31 7.35 -6.95 -4.11
CA LEU A 31 8.18 -5.81 -4.53
C LEU A 31 7.89 -4.52 -3.75
N THR A 32 6.64 -4.37 -3.30
CA THR A 32 6.20 -3.18 -2.55
C THR A 32 5.75 -3.51 -1.15
N PHE A 33 5.93 -4.77 -0.73
CA PHE A 33 5.42 -5.30 0.54
C PHE A 33 3.98 -4.85 0.82
N SER A 34 3.09 -5.13 -0.14
CA SER A 34 1.70 -4.67 -0.12
C SER A 34 0.71 -5.76 -0.53
N LEU A 35 -0.55 -5.60 -0.12
CA LEU A 35 -1.67 -6.36 -0.66
C LEU A 35 -2.35 -5.56 -1.76
N ILE A 36 -2.52 -6.17 -2.92
CA ILE A 36 -3.32 -5.65 -4.02
C ILE A 36 -4.73 -6.23 -3.89
N TYR A 37 -5.65 -5.39 -3.42
CA TYR A 37 -7.07 -5.69 -3.28
C TYR A 37 -7.84 -5.20 -4.52
N LYS A 38 -8.56 -6.10 -5.18
CA LYS A 38 -9.39 -5.84 -6.38
C LYS A 38 -10.87 -6.02 -6.03
N PRO A 39 -11.52 -5.00 -5.41
CA PRO A 39 -12.94 -5.07 -5.05
C PRO A 39 -13.88 -5.10 -6.26
N TYR A 40 -13.42 -4.56 -7.39
CA TYR A 40 -14.13 -4.45 -8.65
C TYR A 40 -13.13 -4.61 -9.79
N GLU A 41 -13.60 -4.96 -10.99
CA GLU A 41 -12.76 -5.18 -12.17
C GLU A 41 -11.84 -3.99 -12.52
N TYR A 42 -12.37 -2.78 -12.38
CA TYR A 42 -11.70 -1.53 -12.75
C TYR A 42 -11.01 -0.82 -11.57
N ILE A 43 -10.91 -1.45 -10.39
CA ILE A 43 -10.29 -0.86 -9.19
C ILE A 43 -9.13 -1.73 -8.69
N GLN A 44 -8.03 -1.08 -8.34
CA GLN A 44 -6.95 -1.70 -7.56
C GLN A 44 -6.64 -0.85 -6.33
N VAL A 45 -6.66 -1.48 -5.17
CA VAL A 45 -6.38 -0.86 -3.86
C VAL A 45 -5.12 -1.49 -3.31
N PHE A 46 -4.15 -0.66 -2.91
CA PHE A 46 -2.86 -1.11 -2.41
C PHE A 46 -2.77 -0.81 -0.92
N ILE A 47 -2.75 -1.88 -0.13
CA ILE A 47 -2.61 -1.84 1.32
C ILE A 47 -1.15 -2.15 1.64
N TYR A 48 -0.41 -1.16 2.10
CA TYR A 48 1.00 -1.35 2.42
C TYR A 48 1.15 -1.88 3.84
N LEU A 49 1.78 -3.03 3.97
CA LEU A 49 1.75 -3.82 5.20
C LEU A 49 2.66 -3.27 6.30
N ILE A 50 3.73 -2.57 5.93
CA ILE A 50 4.63 -1.89 6.87
C ILE A 50 3.89 -0.87 7.78
N VAL A 51 2.91 -0.15 7.24
CA VAL A 51 2.09 0.81 7.99
C VAL A 51 0.67 0.33 8.25
N GLY A 52 0.26 -0.76 7.59
CA GLY A 52 -1.09 -1.32 7.68
C GLY A 52 -2.17 -0.34 7.19
N LYS A 53 -1.96 0.35 6.06
CA LYS A 53 -2.92 1.33 5.50
C LYS A 53 -3.01 1.28 3.98
N ILE A 54 -4.16 1.70 3.45
CA ILE A 54 -4.33 1.99 2.02
C ILE A 54 -3.56 3.26 1.66
N LEU A 55 -2.58 3.17 0.78
CA LEU A 55 -1.82 4.35 0.30
C LEU A 55 -1.95 4.60 -1.19
N LEU A 56 -2.57 3.68 -1.91
CA LEU A 56 -2.80 3.86 -3.33
C LEU A 56 -4.14 3.22 -3.71
N ILE A 57 -4.96 3.99 -4.44
CA ILE A 57 -6.19 3.52 -5.07
C ILE A 57 -6.07 3.89 -6.55
N LYS A 58 -6.10 2.90 -7.45
CA LYS A 58 -6.19 3.10 -8.90
C LYS A 58 -7.63 2.85 -9.36
N ILE A 59 -8.13 3.75 -10.20
CA ILE A 59 -9.54 3.81 -10.62
C ILE A 59 -9.60 3.96 -12.14
N PHE A 60 -10.18 2.98 -12.83
CA PHE A 60 -10.39 2.97 -14.29
C PHE A 60 -11.88 2.80 -14.65
N ASP A 61 -12.77 3.20 -13.73
CA ASP A 61 -14.22 3.14 -13.91
C ASP A 61 -14.69 4.27 -14.84
N GLU A 62 -15.28 3.94 -15.99
CA GLU A 62 -15.81 4.92 -16.95
C GLU A 62 -16.87 5.86 -16.36
N ASN A 63 -17.54 5.44 -15.28
CA ASN A 63 -18.57 6.23 -14.62
C ASN A 63 -18.00 7.11 -13.48
N PHE A 64 -16.70 7.01 -13.19
CA PHE A 64 -16.09 7.74 -12.11
C PHE A 64 -15.81 9.20 -12.48
N GLN A 65 -16.14 10.07 -11.54
CA GLN A 65 -15.92 11.50 -11.64
C GLN A 65 -15.55 12.09 -10.28
N ILE A 66 -14.62 13.05 -10.29
CA ILE A 66 -14.32 13.89 -9.13
C ILE A 66 -15.34 15.03 -9.05
N ASP A 67 -15.64 15.65 -10.20
CA ASP A 67 -16.80 16.51 -10.41
C ASP A 67 -17.19 16.51 -11.90
N ASN A 68 -18.15 17.34 -12.29
CA ASN A 68 -18.67 17.41 -13.66
C ASN A 68 -17.61 17.73 -14.73
N SER A 69 -16.50 18.37 -14.35
CA SER A 69 -15.41 18.75 -15.25
C SER A 69 -14.26 17.73 -15.29
N LEU A 70 -14.04 16.99 -14.20
CA LEU A 70 -12.94 16.04 -14.06
C LEU A 70 -13.49 14.62 -13.88
N LYS A 71 -13.66 13.93 -15.02
CA LYS A 71 -14.25 12.59 -15.10
C LYS A 71 -13.62 11.77 -16.23
N VAL A 72 -13.75 10.45 -16.15
CA VAL A 72 -13.26 9.54 -17.19
C VAL A 72 -14.01 9.79 -18.51
N GLY A 73 -13.31 9.66 -19.64
CA GLY A 73 -13.81 9.87 -21.00
C GLY A 73 -13.84 11.34 -21.45
N VAL A 74 -13.43 12.29 -20.61
CA VAL A 74 -13.32 13.71 -20.98
C VAL A 74 -11.88 14.03 -21.39
N LYS A 75 -11.73 14.86 -22.43
CA LYS A 75 -10.43 15.38 -22.83
C LYS A 75 -9.87 16.32 -21.76
N LEU A 76 -8.62 16.12 -21.38
CA LEU A 76 -7.89 17.01 -20.49
C LEU A 76 -7.62 18.33 -21.23
N THR A 77 -8.17 19.43 -20.71
CA THR A 77 -8.02 20.77 -21.28
C THR A 77 -7.19 21.67 -20.37
N ASN A 78 -6.67 22.78 -20.91
CA ASN A 78 -5.95 23.78 -20.12
C ASN A 78 -6.80 24.32 -18.95
N ASP A 79 -8.12 24.48 -19.14
CA ASP A 79 -9.02 24.92 -18.07
C ASP A 79 -9.05 23.92 -16.90
N ILE A 80 -9.02 22.62 -17.19
CA ILE A 80 -8.93 21.57 -16.17
C ILE A 80 -7.55 21.61 -15.51
N ILE A 81 -6.48 21.68 -16.31
CA ILE A 81 -5.10 21.78 -15.83
C ILE A 81 -4.96 22.94 -14.85
N ASP A 82 -5.43 24.13 -15.19
CA ASP A 82 -5.33 25.32 -14.35
C ASP A 82 -6.20 25.19 -13.09
N LYS A 83 -7.46 24.73 -13.22
CA LYS A 83 -8.40 24.57 -12.10
C LYS A 83 -7.87 23.65 -11.00
N TYR A 84 -7.20 22.57 -11.40
CA TYR A 84 -6.62 21.57 -10.49
C TYR A 84 -5.11 21.76 -10.28
N SER A 85 -4.51 22.78 -10.89
CA SER A 85 -3.07 23.05 -10.85
C SER A 85 -2.25 21.80 -11.20
N LEU A 86 -2.62 21.16 -12.32
CA LEU A 86 -1.98 19.94 -12.80
C LEU A 86 -0.64 20.25 -13.47
N TYR A 87 0.29 19.33 -13.36
CA TYR A 87 1.52 19.31 -14.14
C TYR A 87 1.80 17.88 -14.58
N TYR A 88 2.38 17.75 -15.76
CA TYR A 88 2.77 16.44 -16.29
C TYR A 88 4.06 15.97 -15.61
N ASP A 89 4.07 14.72 -15.19
CA ASP A 89 5.24 14.01 -14.68
C ASP A 89 5.75 13.07 -15.77
N ASP A 90 6.91 13.41 -16.35
CA ASP A 90 7.51 12.66 -17.47
C ASP A 90 7.98 11.25 -17.07
N PHE A 91 8.19 10.98 -15.77
CA PHE A 91 8.69 9.69 -15.30
C PHE A 91 7.55 8.70 -15.09
N GLU A 92 6.48 9.14 -14.43
CA GLU A 92 5.29 8.32 -14.19
C GLU A 92 4.29 8.37 -15.35
N GLU A 93 4.50 9.25 -16.34
CA GLU A 93 3.63 9.49 -17.51
C GLU A 93 2.17 9.82 -17.11
N VAL A 94 2.00 10.67 -16.10
CA VAL A 94 0.70 11.07 -15.53
C VAL A 94 0.65 12.55 -15.19
N TYR A 95 -0.54 13.08 -14.92
CA TYR A 95 -0.72 14.43 -14.41
C TYR A 95 -0.91 14.43 -12.89
N LEU A 96 -0.02 15.14 -12.19
CA LEU A 96 -0.06 15.33 -10.73
C LEU A 96 -0.66 16.70 -10.39
N SER A 97 -1.29 16.84 -9.23
CA SER A 97 -1.86 18.11 -8.78
C SER A 97 -1.03 18.78 -7.68
N LYS A 98 -0.63 20.04 -7.90
CA LYS A 98 -0.02 20.87 -6.83
C LYS A 98 -1.02 21.27 -5.75
N LYS A 99 -2.30 21.41 -6.12
CA LYS A 99 -3.37 21.86 -5.23
C LYS A 99 -3.95 20.71 -4.39
N TYR A 100 -4.03 19.52 -4.97
CA TYR A 100 -4.62 18.33 -4.39
C TYR A 100 -3.60 17.21 -4.45
N LYS A 101 -2.65 17.22 -3.50
CA LYS A 101 -1.41 16.43 -3.58
C LYS A 101 -1.61 14.94 -3.83
N GLU A 102 -2.71 14.37 -3.34
CA GLU A 102 -3.01 12.95 -3.49
C GLU A 102 -3.70 12.62 -4.82
N LEU A 103 -4.02 13.61 -5.66
CA LEU A 103 -4.68 13.40 -6.96
C LEU A 103 -3.66 13.17 -8.08
N VAL A 104 -3.84 12.05 -8.77
CA VAL A 104 -3.19 11.72 -10.04
C VAL A 104 -4.25 11.50 -11.11
N VAL A 105 -4.08 12.14 -12.27
CA VAL A 105 -4.94 12.00 -13.45
C VAL A 105 -4.17 11.22 -14.51
N ILE A 106 -4.78 10.14 -15.01
CA ILE A 106 -4.20 9.25 -16.01
C ILE A 106 -4.89 9.54 -17.34
N VAL A 107 -4.11 9.80 -18.39
CA VAL A 107 -4.62 10.08 -19.73
C VAL A 107 -4.09 9.09 -20.77
N ASP A 108 -4.80 8.97 -21.88
CA ASP A 108 -4.27 8.30 -23.08
C ASP A 108 -3.42 9.24 -23.95
N LEU A 109 -2.90 8.72 -25.06
CA LEU A 109 -2.09 9.48 -26.03
C LEU A 109 -2.82 10.64 -26.71
N ALA A 110 -4.16 10.71 -26.61
CA ALA A 110 -4.99 11.78 -27.16
C ALA A 110 -5.46 12.77 -26.08
N ASP A 111 -4.87 12.70 -24.88
CA ASP A 111 -5.20 13.46 -23.68
C ASP A 111 -6.62 13.18 -23.14
N ASN A 112 -7.24 12.05 -23.46
CA ASN A 112 -8.49 11.67 -22.82
C ASN A 112 -8.20 11.11 -21.44
N ILE A 113 -8.94 11.56 -20.44
CA ILE A 113 -8.84 11.00 -19.08
C ILE A 113 -9.37 9.57 -19.11
N ILE A 114 -8.50 8.61 -18.78
CA ILE A 114 -8.83 7.18 -18.76
C ILE A 114 -8.91 6.62 -17.34
N GLY A 115 -8.45 7.38 -16.34
CA GLY A 115 -8.50 6.95 -14.96
C GLY A 115 -7.89 7.95 -14.00
N PHE A 116 -7.90 7.55 -12.74
CA PHE A 116 -7.35 8.33 -11.64
C PHE A 116 -6.55 7.43 -10.71
N SER A 117 -5.58 8.00 -10.03
CA SER A 117 -5.05 7.40 -8.81
C SER A 117 -5.15 8.37 -7.64
N PHE A 118 -5.42 7.82 -6.46
CA PHE A 118 -5.24 8.52 -5.20
C PHE A 118 -4.01 7.96 -4.52
N VAL A 119 -3.02 8.81 -4.28
CA VAL A 119 -1.70 8.40 -3.78
C VAL A 119 -1.37 9.18 -2.52
N LYS A 120 -1.09 8.48 -1.43
CA LYS A 120 -0.60 9.13 -0.22
C LYS A 120 0.91 9.36 -0.34
N GLU A 121 1.36 10.55 -0.01
CA GLU A 121 2.79 10.90 0.01
C GLU A 121 3.56 9.91 0.90
N ARG A 122 4.67 9.38 0.38
CA ARG A 122 5.58 8.51 1.13
C ARG A 122 6.53 9.37 1.95
N GLY A 123 6.81 8.94 3.19
CA GLY A 123 7.81 9.58 4.04
C GLY A 123 9.18 8.92 3.93
N GLU A 124 10.23 9.55 4.48
CA GLU A 124 11.61 9.03 4.44
C GLU A 124 11.77 7.58 4.97
N GLU A 125 10.93 7.18 5.92
CA GLU A 125 10.93 5.83 6.50
C GLU A 125 10.65 4.72 5.48
N TRP A 126 10.08 5.06 4.32
CA TRP A 126 9.75 4.15 3.24
C TRP A 126 10.90 3.94 2.27
N ASP A 127 11.56 5.04 1.91
CA ASP A 127 12.62 5.03 0.91
C ASP A 127 13.93 4.50 1.50
N TYR A 128 14.10 4.63 2.82
CA TYR A 128 15.26 4.15 3.56
C TYR A 128 14.83 3.41 4.83
N PRO A 129 14.34 2.17 4.71
CA PRO A 129 13.85 1.43 5.86
C PRO A 129 15.00 1.13 6.82
N LYS A 130 14.80 1.49 8.09
CA LYS A 130 15.80 1.36 9.17
C LYS A 130 15.19 0.66 10.37
N ASP A 131 16.01 -0.14 11.03
CA ASP A 131 15.64 -0.77 12.28
C ASP A 131 15.63 0.25 13.42
N LYS A 132 14.66 0.08 14.33
CA LYS A 132 14.54 0.90 15.54
C LYS A 132 15.32 0.31 16.71
N ILE A 133 15.68 -0.97 16.63
CA ILE A 133 16.42 -1.69 17.67
C ILE A 133 17.61 -2.44 17.08
N LYS A 134 18.63 -2.71 17.91
CA LYS A 134 19.81 -3.49 17.50
C LYS A 134 19.68 -4.98 17.80
N ASN A 135 19.02 -5.32 18.92
CA ASN A 135 18.81 -6.71 19.31
C ASN A 135 17.47 -7.19 18.76
N TYR A 136 17.49 -7.94 17.65
CA TYR A 136 16.25 -8.40 17.01
C TYR A 136 15.39 -9.30 17.90
N LEU A 137 15.99 -9.98 18.89
CA LEU A 137 15.25 -10.80 19.85
C LEU A 137 14.40 -9.97 20.82
N GLU A 138 14.61 -8.65 20.89
CA GLU A 138 13.77 -7.71 21.65
C GLU A 138 12.62 -7.11 20.83
N CYS A 139 12.50 -7.49 19.55
CA CYS A 139 11.43 -7.03 18.65
C CYS A 139 10.06 -7.24 19.28
N LYS A 140 9.21 -6.21 19.19
CA LYS A 140 7.81 -6.22 19.61
C LYS A 140 6.87 -5.95 18.44
N ASN A 141 7.32 -5.24 17.42
CA ASN A 141 6.55 -4.92 16.23
C ASN A 141 7.42 -5.04 14.98
N LEU A 142 6.82 -5.35 13.83
CA LEU A 142 7.49 -5.45 12.53
C LEU A 142 8.40 -4.26 12.25
N GLN A 143 7.94 -3.03 12.56
CA GLN A 143 8.71 -1.81 12.32
C GLN A 143 10.02 -1.74 13.12
N ASP A 144 10.18 -2.53 14.17
CA ASP A 144 11.41 -2.52 14.96
C ASP A 144 12.60 -3.06 14.15
N ILE A 145 12.34 -4.01 13.24
CA ILE A 145 13.36 -4.74 12.46
C ILE A 145 13.07 -4.76 10.95
N TYR A 146 12.14 -3.92 10.49
CA TYR A 146 11.68 -3.92 9.09
C TYR A 146 12.82 -3.63 8.12
N GLY A 147 13.75 -2.73 8.48
CA GLY A 147 14.89 -2.39 7.63
C GLY A 147 15.74 -3.61 7.31
N SER A 148 16.13 -4.38 8.32
CA SER A 148 16.88 -5.61 8.12
C SER A 148 16.07 -6.66 7.35
N LEU A 149 14.79 -6.85 7.67
CA LEU A 149 13.96 -7.82 6.98
C LEU A 149 13.79 -7.52 5.48
N TYR A 150 13.52 -6.25 5.17
CA TYR A 150 13.37 -5.75 3.81
C TYR A 150 14.67 -5.83 3.02
N ASN A 151 15.78 -5.35 3.59
CA ASN A 151 17.08 -5.33 2.91
C ASN A 151 17.66 -6.74 2.65
N ASN A 152 17.16 -7.77 3.34
CA ASN A 152 17.54 -9.16 3.12
C ASN A 152 16.50 -9.94 2.29
N ASP A 153 15.45 -9.29 1.77
CA ASP A 153 14.38 -9.90 0.98
C ASP A 153 13.72 -11.13 1.65
N THR A 154 13.52 -11.07 2.97
CA THR A 154 13.01 -12.22 3.76
C THR A 154 11.54 -12.13 4.14
N LEU A 155 10.86 -11.06 3.69
CA LEU A 155 9.47 -10.79 4.02
C LEU A 155 8.51 -11.62 3.16
N ASP A 156 7.62 -12.34 3.82
CA ASP A 156 6.54 -13.09 3.17
C ASP A 156 5.23 -12.96 3.94
N VAL A 157 4.09 -13.22 3.30
CA VAL A 157 2.76 -13.03 3.89
C VAL A 157 1.87 -14.24 3.65
N ASN A 158 1.22 -14.68 4.73
CA ASN A 158 0.12 -15.62 4.68
C ASN A 158 -1.18 -14.92 5.11
N ILE A 159 -2.00 -14.57 4.13
CA ILE A 159 -3.26 -13.82 4.33
C ILE A 159 -4.26 -14.66 5.16
N GLU A 160 -4.39 -15.96 4.88
CA GLU A 160 -5.32 -16.85 5.60
C GLU A 160 -4.98 -16.95 7.09
N LYS A 161 -3.70 -17.11 7.42
CA LYS A 161 -3.19 -17.16 8.79
C LYS A 161 -3.10 -15.78 9.45
N ARG A 162 -3.27 -14.71 8.67
CA ARG A 162 -3.09 -13.31 9.09
C ARG A 162 -1.68 -13.05 9.59
N GLU A 163 -0.69 -13.61 8.90
CA GLU A 163 0.69 -13.62 9.35
C GLU A 163 1.62 -12.99 8.33
N ILE A 164 2.57 -12.22 8.84
CA ILE A 164 3.76 -11.77 8.11
C ILE A 164 4.93 -12.57 8.68
N TYR A 165 5.76 -13.10 7.80
CA TYR A 165 6.99 -13.78 8.17
C TYR A 165 8.19 -12.94 7.79
N GLY A 166 9.24 -13.07 8.59
CA GLY A 166 10.55 -12.52 8.32
C GLY A 166 11.63 -13.45 8.84
N GLN A 167 12.83 -13.39 8.27
CA GLN A 167 13.95 -14.18 8.73
C GLN A 167 15.20 -13.31 8.87
N LEU A 168 15.87 -13.38 10.01
CA LEU A 168 17.20 -12.79 10.22
C LEU A 168 18.05 -13.80 10.97
N ASP A 169 19.29 -13.96 10.52
CA ASP A 169 20.22 -14.96 11.05
C ASP A 169 19.55 -16.35 11.10
N ASN A 170 19.57 -16.99 12.28
CA ASN A 170 18.95 -18.29 12.54
C ASN A 170 17.53 -18.18 13.12
N TYR A 171 16.87 -17.02 13.01
CA TYR A 171 15.56 -16.78 13.60
C TYR A 171 14.49 -16.49 12.57
N LYS A 172 13.34 -17.15 12.73
CA LYS A 172 12.09 -16.82 12.04
C LYS A 172 11.22 -15.98 12.95
N PHE A 173 10.80 -14.84 12.43
CA PHE A 173 9.87 -13.92 13.04
C PHE A 173 8.49 -14.12 12.41
N THR A 174 7.46 -14.14 13.24
CA THR A 174 6.06 -14.16 12.78
C THR A 174 5.34 -13.00 13.43
N PHE A 175 4.70 -12.17 12.62
CA PHE A 175 3.93 -11.00 13.05
C PHE A 175 2.47 -11.16 12.67
N ASP A 176 1.60 -10.53 13.44
CA ASP A 176 0.19 -10.39 13.09
C ASP A 176 0.03 -9.34 11.97
N ILE A 177 -0.72 -9.66 10.91
CA ILE A 177 -0.84 -8.76 9.75
C ILE A 177 -1.59 -7.45 10.08
N ILE A 178 -2.50 -7.49 11.06
CA ILE A 178 -3.37 -6.36 11.40
C ILE A 178 -2.63 -5.36 12.26
N THR A 179 -2.03 -5.84 13.35
CA THR A 179 -1.36 -5.03 14.37
C THR A 179 0.12 -4.84 14.07
N ARG A 180 0.70 -5.75 13.27
CA ARG A 180 2.14 -5.90 13.02
C ARG A 180 2.95 -6.28 14.26
N ASP A 181 2.27 -6.64 15.34
CA ASP A 181 2.92 -7.07 16.57
C ASP A 181 3.52 -8.46 16.39
N ILE A 182 4.65 -8.70 17.07
CA ILE A 182 5.30 -10.00 17.06
C ILE A 182 4.38 -11.04 17.70
N LYS A 183 4.15 -12.15 16.99
CA LYS A 183 3.47 -13.34 17.52
C LYS A 183 4.48 -14.35 18.05
N SER A 184 5.58 -14.56 17.32
CA SER A 184 6.60 -15.50 17.75
C SER A 184 7.97 -15.28 17.14
N ILE A 185 9.00 -15.70 17.87
CA ILE A 185 10.37 -15.83 17.38
C ILE A 185 10.79 -17.29 17.54
N GLN A 186 11.16 -17.94 16.45
CA GLN A 186 11.57 -19.35 16.41
C GLN A 186 13.04 -19.46 16.00
N ASN A 187 13.82 -20.23 16.74
CA ASN A 187 15.15 -20.65 16.32
C ASN A 187 15.02 -21.74 15.25
N LEU A 188 15.59 -21.51 14.07
CA LEU A 188 15.49 -22.43 12.93
C LEU A 188 16.43 -23.63 13.04
N GLU A 189 17.51 -23.56 13.82
CA GLU A 189 18.42 -24.68 14.05
C GLU A 189 17.83 -25.67 15.06
N THR A 190 17.25 -25.18 16.15
CA THR A 190 16.70 -26.04 17.22
C THR A 190 15.20 -26.32 17.06
N GLY A 191 14.49 -25.49 16.29
CA GLY A 191 13.04 -25.50 16.18
C GLY A 191 12.30 -24.86 17.37
N GLU A 192 13.03 -24.43 18.40
CA GLU A 192 12.44 -23.90 19.64
C GLU A 192 11.88 -22.49 19.47
N PHE A 193 10.73 -22.23 20.12
CA PHE A 193 10.16 -20.90 20.21
C PHE A 193 10.78 -20.14 21.39
N ILE A 194 11.52 -19.08 21.08
CA ILE A 194 12.18 -18.22 22.07
C ILE A 194 11.17 -17.30 22.73
N LYS A 195 10.19 -16.83 21.96
CA LYS A 195 9.07 -16.04 22.45
C LYS A 195 7.80 -16.43 21.72
N THR A 196 6.71 -16.52 22.47
CA THR A 196 5.34 -16.61 21.96
C THR A 196 4.51 -15.55 22.69
N TYR A 197 3.72 -14.82 21.93
CA TYR A 197 2.80 -13.82 22.41
C TYR A 197 1.39 -14.30 22.07
N ASN A 198 0.49 -14.25 23.05
CA ASN A 198 -0.91 -14.64 22.90
C ASN A 198 -1.71 -13.49 22.30
#